data_AF-A0A937SK51-F1
#
_entry.id   AF-A0A937SK51-F1
#
_cell.length_a   1.000
_cell.length_b   1.000
_cell.length_c   1.000
_cell.angle_alpha   90.00
_cell.angle_beta   90.00
_cell.angle_gamma   90.00
#
_symmetry.space_group_name_H-M   'P 1'
#
loop_
_entity.id
_entity.type
_entity.pdbx_description
1 polymer ?
#
loop_
_entity_poly.entity_id
_entity_poly.type
_entity_poly.pdbx_seq_one_letter_code
_entity_poly.pdbx_strand_id
1 'polypeptide(L)'
;DNNGDFTLISARSFAEDVVFSRDGQPITGQLIVSGGRLDDGDVEVSGKSLLHSVPLTTMAFTQGLFGDFGKYIVSIGLMLFAFSTAIAWSYYGDRAMTYLLGPKSVLPYRVVYVLGFFYAALADTTIVWNVALITIVLMTVPNLIGILLMHKEMKQTVTKYWEETEHGKHKT
;
A
#
# COMPACT_ATOMS: atom_id res chain seq x y z
N ASP A 1 -15.56 -6.76 39.15
CA ASP A 1 -16.11 -6.35 37.85
C ASP A 1 -15.15 -5.43 37.12
N ASN A 2 -14.31 -6.00 36.25
CA ASN A 2 -13.40 -5.28 35.35
C ASN A 2 -13.90 -5.49 33.92
N ASN A 3 -14.73 -4.57 33.44
CA ASN A 3 -15.27 -4.56 32.07
C ASN A 3 -14.76 -3.35 31.28
N GLY A 4 -13.46 -3.06 31.40
CA GLY A 4 -12.80 -2.03 30.62
C GLY A 4 -11.76 -2.67 29.72
N ASP A 5 -12.10 -2.89 28.45
CA ASP A 5 -11.18 -3.31 27.41
C ASP A 5 -10.06 -2.26 27.26
N PHE A 6 -8.89 -2.52 27.82
CA PHE A 6 -7.73 -1.66 27.63
C PHE A 6 -7.12 -1.97 26.26
N THR A 7 -7.40 -1.13 25.27
CA THR A 7 -6.76 -1.20 23.95
C THR A 7 -5.39 -0.54 23.99
N LEU A 8 -4.33 -1.33 23.81
CA LEU A 8 -2.96 -0.83 23.78
C LEU A 8 -2.53 -0.60 22.33
N ILE A 9 -2.22 0.67 21.99
CA ILE A 9 -1.77 1.06 20.64
C ILE A 9 -0.25 1.14 20.65
N SER A 10 0.42 0.23 19.93
CA SER A 10 1.87 0.25 19.77
C SER A 10 2.24 0.01 18.31
N ALA A 11 3.12 0.86 17.77
CA ALA A 11 3.70 0.73 16.43
C ALA A 11 2.69 0.46 15.28
N ARG A 12 1.60 1.24 15.22
CA ARG A 12 0.54 1.14 14.18
C ARG A 12 -0.24 -0.18 14.16
N SER A 13 -0.14 -0.98 15.22
CA SER A 13 -0.97 -2.16 15.47
C SER A 13 -1.78 -1.95 16.75
N PHE A 14 -3.03 -2.42 16.73
CA PHE A 14 -3.89 -2.48 17.90
C PHE A 14 -3.64 -3.84 18.57
N ALA A 15 -3.48 -3.93 19.88
CA ALA A 15 -3.38 -5.21 20.57
C ALA A 15 -4.64 -5.44 21.41
N GLU A 16 -5.24 -6.61 21.25
CA GLU A 16 -6.36 -7.12 22.06
C GLU A 16 -5.87 -8.25 22.97
N ASP A 17 -6.62 -8.56 24.03
CA ASP A 17 -6.28 -9.60 25.01
C ASP A 17 -4.85 -9.47 25.59
N VAL A 18 -4.42 -8.24 25.89
CA VAL A 18 -3.08 -8.00 26.42
C VAL A 18 -2.99 -8.51 27.87
N VAL A 19 -2.16 -9.53 28.07
CA VAL A 19 -1.82 -10.10 29.37
C VAL A 19 -0.40 -9.66 29.75
N PHE A 20 -0.29 -9.09 30.94
CA PHE A 20 0.98 -8.79 31.58
C PHE A 20 1.34 -9.98 32.49
N SER A 21 2.47 -10.62 32.24
CA SER A 21 2.96 -11.75 33.05
C SER A 21 4.35 -11.48 33.60
N ARG A 22 4.60 -11.96 34.82
CA ARG A 22 5.93 -12.00 35.44
C ARG A 22 6.21 -13.43 35.85
N ASP A 23 7.34 -13.99 35.43
CA ASP A 23 7.68 -15.41 35.66
C ASP A 23 6.55 -16.39 35.27
N GLY A 24 5.83 -16.08 34.18
CA GLY A 24 4.73 -16.92 33.68
C GLY A 24 3.41 -16.83 34.47
N GLN A 25 3.32 -15.97 35.49
CA GLN A 25 2.08 -15.72 36.23
C GLN A 25 1.45 -14.38 35.82
N PRO A 26 0.14 -14.33 35.53
CA PRO A 26 -0.54 -13.10 35.17
C PRO A 26 -0.59 -12.14 36.38
N ILE A 27 -0.20 -10.89 36.16
CA ILE A 27 -0.20 -9.86 37.20
C ILE A 27 -1.35 -8.87 37.00
N THR A 28 -1.97 -8.44 38.09
CA THR A 28 -2.95 -7.34 38.11
C THR A 28 -2.41 -6.25 39.04
N GLY A 29 -2.28 -5.00 38.55
CA GLY A 29 -1.73 -3.92 39.36
C GLY A 29 -1.45 -2.63 38.58
N GLN A 30 -0.80 -1.67 39.23
CA GLN A 30 -0.32 -0.44 38.60
C GLN A 30 1.10 -0.66 38.09
N LEU A 31 1.34 -0.45 36.80
CA LEU A 31 2.66 -0.49 36.18
C LEU A 31 3.07 0.92 35.78
N ILE A 32 4.30 1.31 36.14
CA ILE A 32 4.84 2.62 35.80
C ILE A 32 5.47 2.53 34.41
N VAL A 33 5.05 3.45 33.52
CA VAL A 33 5.59 3.59 32.16
C VAL A 33 6.37 4.89 32.08
N SER A 34 7.68 4.78 31.85
CA SER A 34 8.59 5.92 31.72
C SER A 34 9.18 5.93 30.32
N GLY A 35 8.92 6.98 29.53
CA GLY A 35 9.47 7.12 28.18
C GLY A 35 8.99 6.08 27.16
N GLY A 36 7.79 5.52 27.34
CA GLY A 36 7.20 4.52 26.45
C GLY A 36 7.70 3.09 26.67
N ARG A 37 8.43 2.84 27.76
CA ARG A 37 8.86 1.50 28.20
C ARG A 37 8.33 1.24 29.61
N LEU A 38 7.99 -0.01 29.90
CA LEU A 38 7.72 -0.45 31.26
C LEU A 38 9.01 -0.31 32.06
N ASP A 39 8.94 0.35 33.21
CA ASP A 39 10.10 0.56 34.09
C ASP A 39 10.54 -0.75 34.77
N ASP A 40 9.62 -1.72 34.82
CA ASP A 40 9.84 -3.06 35.34
C ASP A 40 10.25 -4.03 34.22
N GLY A 41 11.53 -4.37 34.18
CA GLY A 41 12.15 -5.19 33.11
C GLY A 41 11.77 -6.68 33.12
N ASP A 42 11.06 -7.13 34.15
CA ASP A 42 10.66 -8.54 34.35
C ASP A 42 9.20 -8.80 33.94
N VAL A 43 8.52 -7.79 33.40
CA VAL A 43 7.13 -7.91 32.93
C VAL A 43 7.12 -8.19 31.43
N GLU A 44 6.71 -9.40 31.08
CA GLU A 44 6.45 -9.80 29.71
C GLU A 44 5.02 -9.41 29.32
N VAL A 45 4.88 -8.76 28.17
CA VAL A 45 3.58 -8.35 27.62
C VAL A 45 3.27 -9.24 26.43
N SER A 46 2.22 -10.05 26.56
CA SER A 46 1.75 -10.94 25.50
C SER A 46 0.30 -10.61 25.17
N GLY A 47 -0.05 -10.53 23.90
CA GLY A 47 -1.41 -10.19 23.47
C GLY A 47 -1.63 -10.54 22.01
N LYS A 48 -2.89 -10.60 21.60
CA LYS A 48 -3.25 -10.78 20.19
C LYS A 48 -3.03 -9.45 19.48
N SER A 49 -1.92 -9.34 18.76
CA SER A 49 -1.69 -8.21 17.85
C SER A 49 -2.74 -8.27 16.74
N LEU A 50 -3.62 -7.28 16.65
CA LEU A 50 -4.44 -7.05 15.47
C LEU A 50 -3.49 -6.80 14.32
N LEU A 51 -3.45 -7.80 13.45
CA LEU A 51 -2.61 -7.88 12.28
C LEU A 51 -2.75 -6.59 11.47
N HIS A 52 -1.63 -6.03 10.99
CA HIS A 52 -1.66 -4.81 10.17
C HIS A 52 -1.79 -5.18 8.68
N SER A 53 -2.63 -4.45 7.93
CA SER A 53 -2.79 -4.57 6.47
C SER A 53 -3.42 -5.89 5.98
N VAL A 54 -2.68 -6.70 5.22
CA VAL A 54 -3.21 -7.86 4.49
C VAL A 54 -3.87 -8.89 5.41
N PRO A 55 -3.25 -9.31 6.53
CA PRO A 55 -3.83 -10.38 7.33
C PRO A 55 -5.10 -9.92 8.09
N LEU A 56 -5.28 -8.61 8.34
CA LEU A 56 -6.54 -8.06 8.87
C LEU A 56 -7.70 -8.26 7.89
N THR A 57 -7.47 -7.90 6.63
CA THR A 57 -8.47 -8.08 5.58
C THR A 57 -8.76 -9.56 5.33
N THR A 58 -7.74 -10.41 5.37
CA THR A 58 -7.90 -11.87 5.28
C THR A 58 -8.75 -12.41 6.44
N MET A 59 -8.46 -11.99 7.67
CA MET A 59 -9.21 -12.42 8.85
C MET A 59 -10.66 -11.92 8.83
N ALA A 60 -10.90 -10.66 8.46
CA ALA A 60 -12.23 -10.09 8.32
C ALA A 60 -13.08 -10.83 7.26
N PHE A 61 -12.50 -11.16 6.10
CA PHE A 61 -13.19 -11.94 5.07
C PHE A 61 -13.39 -13.41 5.46
N THR A 62 -12.51 -13.96 6.30
CA THR A 62 -12.64 -15.33 6.81
C THR A 62 -13.73 -15.44 7.88
N GLN A 63 -13.86 -14.44 8.75
CA GLN A 63 -14.92 -14.39 9.77
C GLN A 63 -16.29 -13.99 9.20
N GLY A 64 -16.30 -13.28 8.07
CA GLY A 64 -17.51 -12.81 7.39
C GLY A 64 -18.06 -13.78 6.33
N LEU A 65 -18.40 -13.22 5.17
CA LEU A 65 -19.24 -13.79 4.09
C LEU A 65 -18.84 -15.17 3.54
N PHE A 66 -17.60 -15.63 3.73
CA PHE A 66 -17.07 -16.79 2.99
C PHE A 66 -16.44 -17.88 3.87
N GLY A 67 -16.46 -17.75 5.20
CA GLY A 67 -15.83 -18.71 6.10
C GLY A 67 -14.35 -18.98 5.74
N ASP A 68 -13.89 -20.22 5.91
CA ASP A 68 -12.52 -20.64 5.57
C ASP A 68 -12.11 -20.43 4.10
N PHE A 69 -13.06 -20.26 3.18
CA PHE A 69 -12.76 -19.99 1.77
C PHE A 69 -12.40 -18.51 1.51
N GLY A 70 -12.78 -17.60 2.41
CA GLY A 70 -12.48 -16.17 2.28
C GLY A 70 -10.99 -15.87 2.17
N LYS A 71 -10.15 -16.60 2.91
CA LYS A 71 -8.68 -16.43 2.86
C LYS A 71 -8.07 -16.72 1.50
N TYR A 72 -8.59 -17.72 0.78
CA TYR A 72 -8.09 -18.09 -0.55
C TYR A 72 -8.51 -17.07 -1.61
N ILE A 73 -9.76 -16.60 -1.57
CA ILE A 73 -10.26 -15.59 -2.50
C ILE A 73 -9.46 -14.30 -2.37
N VAL A 74 -9.23 -13.82 -1.14
CA VAL A 74 -8.43 -12.61 -0.89
C VAL A 74 -6.99 -12.78 -1.37
N SER A 75 -6.37 -13.94 -1.11
CA SER A 75 -4.99 -14.20 -1.55
C SER A 75 -4.85 -14.25 -3.07
N ILE A 76 -5.76 -14.95 -3.77
CA ILE A 76 -5.76 -15.02 -5.23
C ILE A 76 -6.06 -13.64 -5.85
N GLY A 77 -7.03 -12.91 -5.30
CA GLY A 77 -7.36 -11.56 -5.74
C GLY A 77 -6.20 -10.59 -5.58
N LEU A 78 -5.53 -10.61 -4.43
CA LEU A 78 -4.34 -9.80 -4.16
C LEU A 78 -3.20 -10.14 -5.12
N MET A 79 -2.98 -11.44 -5.39
CA MET A 79 -1.98 -11.90 -6.35
C MET A 79 -2.26 -11.37 -7.76
N LEU A 80 -3.49 -11.52 -8.26
CA LEU A 80 -3.89 -11.03 -9.58
C LEU A 80 -3.77 -9.50 -9.68
N PHE A 81 -4.15 -8.78 -8.62
CA PHE A 81 -4.02 -7.32 -8.56
C PHE A 81 -2.56 -6.86 -8.55
N ALA A 82 -1.68 -7.56 -7.82
CA ALA A 82 -0.25 -7.27 -7.82
C ALA A 82 0.37 -7.49 -9.21
N PHE A 83 0.00 -8.59 -9.89
CA PHE A 83 0.46 -8.86 -11.26
C PHE A 83 -0.03 -7.83 -12.27
N SER A 84 -1.31 -7.45 -12.23
CA SER A 84 -1.84 -6.43 -13.16
C SER A 84 -1.15 -5.08 -12.96
N THR A 85 -0.90 -4.71 -11.70
CA THR A 85 -0.13 -3.51 -11.35
C THR A 85 1.28 -3.60 -11.91
N ALA A 86 2.01 -4.70 -11.67
CA ALA A 86 3.37 -4.87 -12.18
C ALA A 86 3.44 -4.76 -13.72
N ILE A 87 2.48 -5.35 -14.44
CA ILE A 87 2.43 -5.24 -15.91
C ILE A 87 2.20 -3.80 -16.35
N ALA A 88 1.28 -3.09 -15.71
CA ALA A 88 1.00 -1.68 -16.02
C ALA A 88 2.25 -0.81 -15.81
N TRP A 89 2.93 -0.95 -14.67
CA TRP A 89 4.16 -0.20 -14.37
C TRP A 89 5.32 -0.57 -15.31
N SER A 90 5.45 -1.83 -15.70
CA SER A 90 6.40 -2.22 -16.75
C SER A 90 6.12 -1.51 -18.07
N TYR A 91 4.85 -1.41 -18.48
CA TYR A 91 4.46 -0.74 -19.73
C TYR A 91 4.73 0.77 -19.69
N TYR A 92 4.41 1.44 -18.58
CA TYR A 92 4.74 2.87 -18.42
C TYR A 92 6.24 3.11 -18.49
N GLY A 93 7.03 2.24 -17.86
CA GLY A 93 8.49 2.27 -17.93
C GLY A 93 9.02 2.05 -19.35
N ASP A 94 8.50 1.05 -20.08
CA ASP A 94 8.87 0.80 -21.49
C ASP A 94 8.66 2.05 -22.36
N ARG A 95 7.53 2.74 -22.16
CA ARG A 95 7.23 3.98 -22.90
C ARG A 95 8.20 5.10 -22.51
N ALA A 96 8.39 5.35 -21.22
CA ALA A 96 9.33 6.37 -20.74
C ALA A 96 10.76 6.11 -21.27
N MET A 97 11.20 4.85 -21.23
CA MET A 97 12.51 4.41 -21.70
C MET A 97 12.67 4.61 -23.21
N THR A 98 11.62 4.29 -23.99
CA THR A 98 11.57 4.54 -25.44
C THR A 98 11.69 6.03 -25.76
N TYR A 99 11.04 6.90 -24.99
CA TYR A 99 11.15 8.36 -25.18
C TYR A 99 12.54 8.90 -24.81
N LEU A 100 13.20 8.31 -23.80
CA LEU A 100 14.49 8.81 -23.30
C LEU A 100 15.68 8.32 -24.12
N LEU A 101 15.78 7.00 -24.39
CA LEU A 101 16.93 6.36 -25.03
C LEU A 101 16.58 5.60 -26.32
N GLY A 102 15.34 5.72 -26.81
CA GLY A 102 14.88 5.07 -28.03
C GLY A 102 14.46 3.60 -27.85
N PRO A 103 13.89 2.98 -28.90
CA PRO A 103 13.21 1.68 -28.82
C PRO A 103 14.12 0.49 -28.49
N LYS A 104 15.44 0.60 -28.72
CA LYS A 104 16.40 -0.47 -28.43
C LYS A 104 16.66 -0.66 -26.93
N SER A 105 16.32 0.32 -26.10
CA SER A 105 16.58 0.32 -24.66
C SER A 105 15.51 -0.40 -23.83
N VAL A 106 14.38 -0.77 -24.45
CA VAL A 106 13.24 -1.42 -23.78
C VAL A 106 13.60 -2.81 -23.22
N LEU A 107 14.36 -3.60 -23.99
CA LEU A 107 14.67 -4.97 -23.61
C LEU A 107 15.63 -5.03 -22.40
N PRO A 108 16.72 -4.24 -22.34
CA PRO A 108 17.52 -4.08 -21.12
C PRO A 108 16.69 -3.59 -19.92
N TYR A 109 15.79 -2.64 -20.11
CA TYR A 109 14.94 -2.11 -19.03
C TYR A 109 14.05 -3.20 -18.41
N ARG A 110 13.39 -4.04 -19.22
CA ARG A 110 12.56 -5.15 -18.71
C ARG A 110 13.36 -6.14 -17.88
N VAL A 111 14.61 -6.44 -18.28
CA VAL A 111 15.50 -7.32 -17.50
C VAL A 111 15.79 -6.70 -16.13
N VAL A 112 16.16 -5.41 -16.10
CA VAL A 112 16.41 -4.69 -14.83
C VAL A 112 15.15 -4.61 -13.97
N TYR A 113 13.99 -4.38 -14.58
CA TYR A 113 12.70 -4.33 -13.88
C TYR A 113 12.39 -5.63 -13.15
N VAL A 114 12.56 -6.78 -13.83
CA VAL A 114 12.36 -8.11 -13.22
C VAL A 114 13.38 -8.38 -12.13
N LEU A 115 14.67 -8.05 -12.35
CA LEU A 115 15.70 -8.16 -11.30
C LEU A 115 15.39 -7.28 -10.08
N GLY A 116 14.75 -6.14 -10.29
CA GLY A 116 14.26 -5.25 -9.23
C GLY A 116 13.26 -5.94 -8.29
N PHE A 117 12.38 -6.82 -8.79
CA PHE A 117 11.48 -7.60 -7.93
C PHE A 117 12.23 -8.58 -7.04
N PHE A 118 13.28 -9.24 -7.56
CA PHE A 118 14.13 -10.12 -6.75
C PHE A 118 14.84 -9.33 -5.65
N TYR A 119 15.36 -8.15 -5.95
CA TYR A 119 15.98 -7.30 -4.94
C TYR A 119 14.97 -6.78 -3.92
N ALA A 120 13.76 -6.38 -4.36
CA ALA A 120 12.70 -5.91 -3.48
C ALA A 120 12.24 -6.98 -2.48
N ALA A 121 12.32 -8.26 -2.83
CA ALA A 121 12.02 -9.36 -1.91
C ALA A 121 13.09 -9.55 -0.81
N LEU A 122 14.30 -9.03 -1.01
CA LEU A 122 15.40 -9.06 -0.04
C LEU A 122 15.55 -7.76 0.76
N ALA A 123 15.01 -6.66 0.25
CA ALA A 123 15.12 -5.33 0.85
C ALA A 123 14.09 -5.11 1.95
N ASP A 124 14.43 -4.25 2.92
CA ASP A 124 13.49 -3.86 3.98
C ASP A 124 12.29 -3.10 3.39
N THR A 125 11.09 -3.51 3.81
CA THR A 125 9.81 -2.92 3.40
C THR A 125 9.80 -1.40 3.57
N THR A 126 10.33 -0.88 4.68
CA THR A 126 10.41 0.57 4.94
C THR A 126 11.24 1.32 3.90
N ILE A 127 12.36 0.75 3.48
CA ILE A 127 13.24 1.36 2.47
C ILE A 127 12.50 1.40 1.13
N VAL A 128 11.87 0.29 0.74
CA VAL A 128 11.10 0.18 -0.51
C VAL A 128 9.98 1.23 -0.55
N TRP A 129 9.22 1.38 0.53
CA TRP A 129 8.15 2.39 0.62
C TRP A 129 8.68 3.81 0.55
N ASN A 130 9.78 4.13 1.25
CA ASN A 130 10.36 5.47 1.23
C ASN A 130 10.84 5.85 -0.18
N VAL A 131 11.54 4.94 -0.86
CA VAL A 131 12.00 5.17 -2.24
C VAL A 131 10.82 5.33 -3.20
N ALA A 132 9.78 4.52 -3.06
CA ALA A 132 8.57 4.62 -3.87
C ALA A 132 7.90 5.99 -3.71
N LEU A 133 7.72 6.45 -2.48
CA LEU A 133 7.09 7.76 -2.19
C LEU A 133 7.90 8.92 -2.78
N ILE A 134 9.22 8.93 -2.61
CA ILE A 134 10.09 9.98 -3.16
C ILE A 134 9.98 10.00 -4.69
N THR A 135 10.03 8.83 -5.33
CA THR A 135 9.96 8.71 -6.79
C THR A 135 8.61 9.17 -7.34
N ILE A 136 7.50 8.80 -6.68
CA ILE A 136 6.15 9.24 -7.06
C ILE A 136 6.03 10.76 -6.98
N VAL A 137 6.49 11.38 -5.90
CA VAL A 137 6.46 12.84 -5.74
C VAL A 137 7.30 13.51 -6.83
N LEU A 138 8.52 13.02 -7.07
CA LEU A 138 9.41 13.56 -8.10
C LEU A 138 8.80 13.50 -9.51
N MET A 139 8.09 12.42 -9.83
CA MET A 139 7.39 12.27 -11.13
C MET A 139 6.13 13.15 -11.20
N THR A 140 5.39 13.27 -10.09
CA THR A 140 4.09 13.95 -10.06
C THR A 140 4.24 15.47 -10.14
N VAL A 141 5.25 16.05 -9.48
CA VAL A 141 5.48 17.51 -9.46
C VAL A 141 5.57 18.13 -10.87
N PRO A 142 6.47 17.68 -11.77
CA PRO A 142 6.58 18.26 -13.11
C PRO A 142 5.33 18.01 -13.96
N ASN A 143 4.71 16.83 -13.84
CA ASN A 143 3.49 16.51 -14.56
C ASN A 143 2.34 17.46 -14.16
N LEU A 144 2.15 17.67 -12.85
CA LEU A 144 1.11 18.55 -12.34
C LEU A 144 1.31 20.00 -12.78
N ILE A 145 2.55 20.50 -12.77
CA ILE A 145 2.88 21.84 -13.30
C ILE A 145 2.53 21.92 -14.80
N GLY A 146 2.88 20.90 -15.59
CA GLY A 146 2.54 20.83 -17.01
C GLY A 146 1.04 20.90 -17.27
N ILE A 147 0.24 20.13 -16.51
CA ILE A 147 -1.23 20.16 -16.60
C ILE A 147 -1.79 21.54 -16.25
N LEU A 148 -1.27 22.19 -15.20
CA LEU A 148 -1.71 23.53 -14.81
C LEU A 148 -1.40 24.58 -15.89
N LEU A 149 -0.26 24.48 -16.57
CA LEU A 149 0.07 25.37 -17.70
C LEU A 149 -0.83 25.11 -18.91
N MET A 150 -1.18 23.85 -19.18
CA MET A 150 -1.97 23.44 -20.35
C MET A 150 -3.49 23.47 -20.14
N HIS A 151 -3.99 23.88 -18.96
CA HIS A 151 -5.43 23.82 -18.65
C HIS A 151 -6.31 24.57 -19.67
N LYS A 152 -5.81 25.68 -20.24
CA LYS A 152 -6.53 26.47 -21.24
C LYS A 152 -6.65 25.74 -22.58
N GLU A 153 -5.56 25.15 -23.07
CA GLU A 153 -5.53 24.35 -24.30
C GLU A 153 -6.42 23.11 -24.17
N MET A 154 -6.40 22.46 -23.00
CA MET A 154 -7.27 21.33 -22.71
C MET A 154 -8.74 21.73 -22.78
N LYS A 155 -9.13 22.87 -22.17
CA LYS A 155 -10.50 23.36 -22.22
C LYS A 155 -10.95 23.64 -23.66
N GLN A 156 -10.11 24.29 -24.46
CA GLN A 156 -10.41 24.56 -25.88
C GLN A 156 -10.57 23.27 -26.69
N THR A 157 -9.69 22.29 -26.48
CA THR A 157 -9.75 20.99 -27.16
C THR A 157 -11.00 20.21 -26.79
N VAL A 158 -11.39 20.21 -25.52
CA VAL A 158 -12.63 19.56 -25.04
C VAL A 158 -13.86 20.23 -25.62
N THR A 159 -13.92 21.57 -25.63
CA THR A 159 -15.02 22.31 -26.26
C THR A 159 -15.14 21.98 -27.74
N LYS A 160 -14.02 22.01 -28.48
CA LYS A 160 -13.99 21.66 -29.90
C LYS A 160 -14.45 20.22 -30.16
N TYR A 161 -14.00 19.26 -29.36
CA TYR A 161 -14.44 17.86 -29.47
C TYR A 161 -15.95 17.72 -29.25
N TRP A 162 -16.51 18.48 -28.31
CA TRP A 162 -17.95 18.48 -28.04
C TRP A 162 -18.76 19.08 -29.19
N GLU A 163 -18.29 20.19 -29.76
CA GLU A 163 -18.90 20.82 -30.94
C GLU A 163 -18.87 19.88 -32.16
N GLU A 164 -17.75 19.21 -32.43
CA GLU A 164 -17.62 18.26 -33.54
C GLU A 164 -18.52 17.02 -33.36
N THR A 165 -18.64 16.51 -32.13
CA THR A 165 -19.48 15.34 -31.84
C THR A 165 -20.98 15.67 -31.77
N GLU A 166 -21.36 16.89 -31.38
CA GLU A 166 -22.77 17.34 -31.41
C GLU A 166 -23.23 17.73 -32.83
N HIS A 167 -22.38 18.38 -33.63
CA HIS A 167 -22.70 18.64 -35.05
C HIS A 167 -22.72 17.37 -35.92
N GLY A 168 -22.01 16.30 -35.50
CA GLY A 168 -22.06 14.98 -36.14
C GLY A 168 -23.39 14.23 -35.94
N LYS A 169 -24.24 14.63 -34.97
CA LYS A 169 -25.54 13.98 -34.71
C LYS A 169 -26.71 14.50 -35.56
N HIS A 170 -26.52 15.53 -36.38
CA HIS A 170 -27.56 16.10 -37.25
C HIS A 170 -27.37 15.82 -38.75
N LYS A 171 -26.46 14.91 -39.14
CA LYS A 171 -26.27 14.45 -40.52
C LYS A 171 -26.46 12.94 -40.67
N THR A 172 -27.60 12.43 -40.20
CA THR A 172 -28.16 11.14 -40.63
C THR A 172 -29.58 11.36 -41.09
#